data_AF-A0ABC8KH36-F1
#
_entry.id   AF-A0ABC8KH36-F1
#
_cell.length_a   1.000
_cell.length_b   1.000
_cell.length_c   1.000
_cell.angle_alpha   90.00
_cell.angle_beta   90.00
_cell.angle_gamma   90.00
#
_symmetry.space_group_name_H-M   'P 1'
#
loop_
_entity.id
_entity.type
_entity.pdbx_description
1 polymer ?
#
loop_
_entity_poly.entity_id
_entity_poly.type
_entity_poly.pdbx_seq_one_letter_code
_entity_poly.pdbx_strand_id
1 'polypeptide(L)' 'MVVFWDKYVRASGGYKEKMIWCAAISLEIRSSEEVWGKVEWFDAVLKVPKSYKFVYAIAATI' A
#
# COMPACT_ATOMS: atom_id res chain seq x y z
N MET A 1 0.75 -9.63 -6.60
CA MET A 1 0.56 -8.19 -6.86
C MET A 1 0.90 -7.41 -5.61
N VAL A 2 1.38 -6.18 -5.71
CA VAL A 2 1.66 -5.31 -4.56
C VAL A 2 0.79 -4.07 -4.66
N VAL A 3 0.14 -3.70 -3.56
CA VAL A 3 -0.70 -2.51 -3.45
C VAL A 3 -0.13 -1.64 -2.35
N PHE A 4 -0.02 -0.34 -2.59
CA PHE A 4 0.36 0.63 -1.57
C PHE A 4 -0.67 1.76 -1.49
N TRP A 5 -0.85 2.30 -0.30
CA TRP A 5 -1.76 3.41 0.00
C TRP A 5 -1.19 4.24 1.15
N ASP A 6 -1.80 5.39 1.45
CA ASP A 6 -1.44 6.16 2.64
C ASP A 6 -2.57 6.31 3.64
N LYS A 7 -2.19 6.52 4.90
CA LYS A 7 -3.10 6.87 5.98
C LYS A 7 -2.53 8.03 6.77
N TYR A 8 -3.38 8.96 7.18
CA TYR A 8 -2.99 9.99 8.12
C TYR A 8 -2.65 9.37 9.47
N VAL A 9 -1.52 9.78 10.03
CA VAL A 9 -1.08 9.39 11.37
C VAL A 9 -0.89 10.66 12.21
N ARG A 10 -1.15 10.55 13.51
CA ARG A 10 -0.92 11.67 14.45
C ARG A 10 0.59 11.89 14.56
N ALA A 11 1.07 13.08 14.21
CA ALA A 11 2.44 13.49 14.55
C ALA A 11 2.47 14.13 15.93
N SER A 12 3.60 13.98 16.63
CA SER A 12 3.91 14.82 17.78
C SER A 12 4.03 16.28 17.30
N GLY A 13 3.27 17.20 17.91
CA GLY A 13 3.31 18.62 17.58
C GLY A 13 2.20 19.14 16.64
N GLY A 14 1.14 18.35 16.37
CA GLY A 14 -0.07 18.84 15.69
C GLY A 14 0.00 18.87 14.16
N TYR A 15 1.17 18.59 13.58
CA TYR A 15 1.31 18.38 12.14
C TYR A 15 0.69 17.03 11.73
N LYS A 16 0.02 16.98 10.57
CA LYS A 16 -0.50 15.72 10.03
C LYS A 16 0.57 15.10 9.14
N GLU A 17 1.15 13.99 9.56
CA GLU A 17 1.99 13.16 8.69
C GLU A 17 1.15 12.05 8.07
N LYS A 18 1.72 11.38 7.08
CA LYS A 18 1.13 10.21 6.47
C LYS A 18 2.07 9.03 6.61
N MET A 19 1.48 7.85 6.73
CA MET A 19 2.19 6.59 6.70
C MET A 19 1.77 5.87 5.44
N ILE A 20 2.73 5.55 4.60
CA ILE A 20 2.56 4.67 3.44
C ILE A 20 2.54 3.25 3.96
N TRP A 21 1.54 2.51 3.50
CA TRP A 21 1.32 1.10 3.76
C TRP A 21 1.51 0.33 2.46
N CYS A 22 1.91 -0.92 2.61
CA CYS A 22 2.09 -1.85 1.50
C CYS A 22 1.41 -3.17 1.86
N ALA A 23 0.83 -3.83 0.86
CA ALA A 23 0.33 -5.19 0.98
C ALA A 23 0.72 -5.99 -0.26
N ALA A 24 1.21 -7.22 -0.05
CA ALA A 24 1.27 -8.20 -1.12
C ALA A 24 -0.02 -9.02 -1.11
N ILE A 25 -0.62 -9.13 -2.28
CA ILE A 25 -1.83 -9.92 -2.49
C ILE A 25 -1.64 -10.92 -3.63
N SER A 26 -2.21 -12.10 -3.44
CA SER A 26 -2.40 -13.10 -4.48
C SER A 26 -3.83 -12.97 -4.99
N LEU A 27 -4.02 -12.99 -6.30
CA LEU A 27 -5.33 -13.01 -6.93
C LEU A 27 -5.47 -14.31 -7.72
N GLU A 28 -6.62 -14.95 -7.63
CA GLU A 28 -6.96 -16.14 -8.39
C GLU A 28 -8.34 -15.99 -9.03
N ILE A 29 -8.47 -16.50 -10.26
CA ILE A 29 -9.74 -16.55 -10.97
C ILE A 29 -10.27 -17.97 -10.83
N ARG A 30 -11.36 -18.16 -10.07
CA ARG A 30 -11.93 -19.49 -9.79
C ARG A 30 -13.01 -19.88 -10.78
N SER A 31 -13.67 -18.89 -11.39
CA SER A 31 -14.62 -19.04 -12.50
C SER A 31 -14.56 -17.80 -13.39
N SER A 32 -15.22 -17.80 -14.54
CA SER A 32 -15.19 -16.67 -15.50
C SER A 32 -15.63 -15.33 -14.92
N GLU A 33 -16.33 -15.33 -13.78
CA GLU A 33 -16.90 -14.12 -13.16
C GLU A 33 -16.40 -13.88 -11.73
N GLU A 34 -15.58 -14.79 -11.18
CA GLU A 34 -15.22 -14.76 -9.77
C GLU A 34 -13.71 -14.65 -9.55
N VAL A 35 -13.30 -13.52 -8.99
CA VAL A 35 -11.92 -13.22 -8.61
C VAL A 35 -11.81 -13.26 -7.09
N TRP A 36 -10.96 -14.16 -6.58
CA TRP A 36 -10.63 -14.24 -5.16
C TRP A 36 -9.29 -13.57 -4.90
N GLY A 37 -9.13 -13.02 -3.71
CA GLY A 37 -7.90 -12.39 -3.27
C GLY A 37 -7.48 -12.88 -1.90
N LYS A 38 -6.19 -13.18 -1.75
CA LYS A 38 -5.56 -13.45 -0.46
C LYS A 38 -4.53 -12.38 -0.17
N VAL A 39 -4.58 -11.80 1.03
CA VAL A 39 -3.52 -10.93 1.54
C VAL A 39 -2.41 -11.82 2.09
N GLU A 40 -1.24 -11.78 1.46
CA GLU A 40 -0.06 -12.55 1.90
C GLU A 40 0.63 -11.84 3.06
N TRP A 41 0.76 -10.51 2.98
CA TRP A 41 1.22 -9.67 4.08
C TRP A 41 0.76 -8.23 3.86
N PHE A 42 0.72 -7.45 4.94
CA PHE A 42 0.59 -6.00 4.88
C PHE A 42 1.34 -5.34 6.03
N ASP A 43 1.97 -4.19 5.78
CA ASP A 43 2.64 -3.42 6.83
C ASP A 43 2.82 -1.95 6.45
N ALA A 44 3.11 -1.13 7.46
CA ALA A 44 3.57 0.25 7.30
C ALA A 44 5.03 0.27 6.85
N VAL A 45 5.32 0.93 5.72
CA VAL A 45 6.65 0.90 5.10
C VAL A 45 7.40 2.22 5.21
N LEU A 46 6.69 3.35 5.20
CA LEU A 46 7.36 4.65 5.20
C LEU A 46 6.49 5.75 5.79
N LYS A 47 7.08 6.58 6.66
CA LYS A 47 6.47 7.81 7.13
C LYS A 47 6.87 8.96 6.20
N VAL A 48 5.89 9.75 5.76
CA VAL A 48 6.10 10.84 4.80
C VAL A 48 5.43 12.14 5.27
N PRO A 49 5.92 13.30 4.80
CA PRO A 49 5.28 14.58 5.06
C PRO A 49 3.82 14.61 4.59
N LYS A 50 3.05 15.60 5.08
CA LYS A 50 1.65 15.80 4.69
C LYS A 50 1.45 15.87 3.17
N SER A 51 2.37 16.54 2.49
CA SER A 51 2.31 16.83 1.06
C SER A 51 3.37 16.03 0.32
N TYR A 52 2.91 15.11 -0.52
CA TYR A 52 3.73 14.36 -1.46
C TYR A 52 2.84 13.83 -2.59
N LYS A 53 3.44 13.28 -3.64
CA LYS A 53 2.71 12.63 -4.75
C LYS A 53 3.36 11.28 -5.06
N PHE A 54 2.54 10.28 -5.35
CA PHE A 54 3.02 9.06 -6.00
C PHE A 54 3.35 9.39 -7.46
N VAL A 55 4.59 9.10 -7.88
CA VAL A 55 5.05 9.41 -9.25
C VAL A 55 4.97 8.16 -10.12
N TYR A 56 5.64 7.09 -9.71
CA TYR A 56 5.62 5.79 -10.39
C TYR A 56 5.88 4.67 -9.37
N ALA A 57 5.53 3.44 -9.74
CA ALA A 57 5.89 2.24 -9.02
C ALA A 57 6.81 1.39 -9.91
N ILE A 58 7.93 0.93 -9.36
CA ILE A 58 8.86 0.03 -10.04
C ILE A 58 8.75 -1.34 -9.37
N ALA A 59 8.53 -2.38 -10.17
CA ALA A 59 8.62 -3.75 -9.71
C ALA A 59 10.00 -4.30 -10.09
N ALA A 60 10.77 -4.76 -9.11
CA ALA A 60 11.98 -5.53 -9.39
C ALA A 60 11.56 -6.87 -10.01
N THR A 61 12.09 -7.19 -11.18
CA THR A 61 11.98 -8.53 -11.79
C THR A 61 13.33 -9.21 -11.55
N ILE A 62 13.34 -10.35 -10.88
CA ILE A 62 14.54 -11.17 -10.63
C ILE A 62 14.67 -12.19 -11.77
#